data_AF-A0A1B6ZA85-F1
#
_entry.id   AF-A0A1B6ZA85-F1
#
_cell.length_a   1.000
_cell.length_b   1.000
_cell.length_c   1.000
_cell.angle_alpha   90.00
_cell.angle_beta   90.00
_cell.angle_gamma   90.00
#
_symmetry.space_group_name_H-M   'P 1'
#
loop_
_entity.id
_entity.type
_entity.pdbx_description
1 polymer ?
#
loop_
_entity_poly.entity_id
_entity_poly.type
_entity_poly.pdbx_seq_one_letter_code
_entity_poly.pdbx_strand_id
1 'polypeptide(L)' 'MQEVTVIEPVLIEVKTMKTRWGCGRTRTYDLIKKGSIETRMSGGRRLIVDASVKRYFDLEDAA' A
#
# COMPACT_ATOMS: atom_id res chain seq x y z
N MET A 1 17.99 17.39 20.93
CA MET A 1 16.83 17.51 20.01
C MET A 1 16.80 16.26 19.17
N GLN A 2 15.74 15.47 19.22
CA GLN A 2 15.61 14.31 18.31
C GLN A 2 15.25 14.84 16.93
N GLU A 3 16.09 14.50 15.95
CA GLU A 3 15.86 14.80 14.55
C GLU A 3 14.72 13.89 14.06
N VAL A 4 13.50 14.44 14.01
CA VAL A 4 12.34 13.73 13.47
C VAL A 4 12.49 13.71 11.95
N THR A 5 13.06 12.63 11.42
CA THR A 5 13.07 12.38 9.98
C THR A 5 11.63 12.16 9.53
N VAL A 6 11.07 13.14 8.83
CA VAL A 6 9.74 13.03 8.23
C VAL A 6 9.86 12.08 7.05
N ILE A 7 9.66 10.79 7.31
CA ILE A 7 9.61 9.78 6.25
C ILE A 7 8.29 9.98 5.51
N GLU A 8 8.37 10.58 4.32
CA GLU A 8 7.20 10.68 3.45
C GLU A 8 6.72 9.27 3.06
N PRO A 9 5.40 9.00 3.18
CA PRO A 9 4.88 7.69 2.83
C PRO A 9 5.03 7.46 1.33
N VAL A 10 5.70 6.36 0.96
CA VAL A 10 5.82 5.96 -0.45
C VAL A 10 4.44 5.58 -0.98
N LEU A 11 3.95 6.37 -1.93
CA LEU A 11 2.68 6.14 -2.61
C LEU A 11 2.93 5.44 -3.94
N ILE A 12 2.22 4.34 -4.18
CA ILE A 12 2.31 3.56 -5.42
C ILE A 12 0.96 3.49 -6.13
N GLU A 13 1.01 3.39 -7.45
CA GLU A 13 -0.19 3.14 -8.25
C GLU A 13 -0.64 1.68 -8.13
N VAL A 14 -1.93 1.44 -8.34
CA VAL A 14 -2.52 0.08 -8.38
C VAL A 14 -1.79 -0.83 -9.37
N LYS A 15 -1.31 -0.30 -10.51
CA LYS A 15 -0.57 -1.09 -11.51
C LYS A 15 0.78 -1.60 -10.99
N THR A 16 1.41 -0.85 -10.09
CA THR A 16 2.71 -1.18 -9.48
C THR A 16 2.60 -2.35 -8.51
N MET A 17 1.40 -2.62 -7.97
CA MET A 17 1.14 -3.74 -7.05
C MET A 17 1.50 -5.10 -7.65
N LYS A 18 1.21 -5.31 -8.94
CA LYS A 18 1.52 -6.56 -9.61
C LYS A 18 3.03 -6.81 -9.67
N THR A 19 3.80 -5.79 -10.02
CA THR A 19 5.26 -5.91 -10.19
C THR A 19 5.98 -6.00 -8.85
N ARG A 20 5.51 -5.25 -7.83
CA ARG A 20 6.22 -5.14 -6.55
C ARG A 20 5.82 -6.20 -5.53
N TRP A 21 4.55 -6.61 -5.52
CA TRP A 21 3.98 -7.49 -4.52
C TRP A 21 3.36 -8.76 -5.11
N GLY A 22 3.47 -8.98 -6.43
CA GLY A 22 2.79 -10.10 -7.09
C GLY A 22 1.26 -10.02 -7.04
N CYS A 23 0.69 -8.90 -6.57
CA CYS A 23 -0.74 -8.79 -6.31
C CYS A 23 -1.48 -8.31 -7.56
N GLY A 24 -2.36 -9.16 -8.09
CA GLY A 24 -3.21 -8.83 -9.23
C GLY A 24 -4.15 -7.65 -8.97
N ARG A 25 -4.64 -7.03 -10.05
CA ARG A 25 -5.51 -5.85 -9.98
C ARG A 25 -6.79 -6.14 -9.19
N THR A 26 -7.47 -7.24 -9.47
CA THR A 26 -8.72 -7.63 -8.78
C THR A 26 -8.51 -7.78 -7.27
N ARG A 27 -7.53 -8.60 -6.87
CA ARG A 27 -7.16 -8.80 -5.45
C ARG A 27 -6.80 -7.47 -4.78
N THR A 28 -6.07 -6.60 -5.46
CA THR A 28 -5.74 -5.27 -4.94
C THR A 28 -7.00 -4.44 -4.65
N TYR A 29 -7.96 -4.38 -5.58
CA TYR A 29 -9.22 -3.66 -5.33
C TYR A 29 -10.04 -4.28 -4.20
N ASP A 30 -10.03 -5.60 -4.05
CA ASP A 30 -10.67 -6.27 -2.93
C ASP A 30 -10.03 -5.89 -1.59
N LEU A 31 -8.68 -5.84 -1.52
CA LEU A 31 -7.94 -5.39 -0.33
C LEU A 31 -8.26 -3.94 0.03
N ILE A 32 -8.35 -3.07 -0.98
CA ILE A 32 -8.76 -1.66 -0.78
C ILE A 32 -10.20 -1.60 -0.25
N LYS A 33 -11.13 -2.37 -0.84
CA LYS A 33 -12.54 -2.38 -0.45
C LYS A 33 -12.74 -2.92 0.97
N LYS A 34 -11.94 -3.91 1.38
CA LYS A 34 -11.94 -4.49 2.73
C LYS A 34 -11.24 -3.59 3.77
N GLY A 35 -10.52 -2.55 3.33
CA GLY A 35 -9.72 -1.71 4.24
C GLY A 35 -8.44 -2.39 4.74
N SER A 36 -8.01 -3.48 4.09
CA SER A 36 -6.82 -4.25 4.49
C SER A 36 -5.50 -3.53 4.14
N ILE A 37 -5.54 -2.59 3.18
CA ILE A 37 -4.41 -1.75 2.81
C ILE A 37 -4.85 -0.29 2.74
N GLU A 38 -3.95 0.61 3.14
CA GLU A 38 -4.19 2.05 3.20
C GLU A 38 -4.05 2.68 1.81
N THR A 39 -4.92 3.65 1.53
CA THR A 39 -4.86 4.44 0.29
C THR A 39 -4.97 5.93 0.58
N ARG A 40 -4.38 6.76 -0.27
CA ARG A 40 -4.48 8.21 -0.23
C ARG A 40 -4.93 8.77 -1.57
N MET A 41 -5.69 9.85 -1.53
CA MET A 41 -6.05 10.61 -2.73
C MET A 41 -4.95 11.64 -3.02
N SER A 42 -4.46 11.68 -4.26
CA SER A 42 -3.53 12.69 -4.74
C SER A 42 -3.92 13.09 -6.16
N GLY A 43 -4.22 14.37 -6.38
CA GLY A 43 -4.59 14.90 -7.71
C GLY A 43 -5.78 14.16 -8.36
N GLY A 44 -6.77 13.72 -7.59
CA GLY A 44 -7.94 12.97 -8.08
C GLY A 44 -7.69 11.47 -8.34
N ARG A 45 -6.47 10.98 -8.13
CA ARG A 45 -6.14 9.55 -8.22
C ARG A 45 -6.00 8.93 -6.84
N ARG A 46 -6.44 7.68 -6.70
CA ARG A 46 -6.19 6.87 -5.51
C ARG A 46 -4.83 6.17 -5.66
N LEU A 47 -3.95 6.45 -4.71
CA LEU A 47 -2.65 5.80 -4.56
C LEU A 47 -2.64 4.92 -3.32
N ILE A 48 -1.85 3.86 -3.34
CA ILE A 48 -1.73 2.90 -2.25
C ILE A 48 -0.49 3.26 -1.43
N VAL A 49 -0.59 3.17 -0.11
CA VAL A 49 0.55 3.36 0.79
C VAL A 49 1.35 2.06 0.84
N ASP A 50 2.55 2.06 0.27
CA ASP A 50 3.38 0.85 0.11
C ASP A 50 3.67 0.15 1.45
N ALA A 51 3.91 0.94 2.50
CA ALA A 51 4.15 0.42 3.85
C ALA A 51 2.96 -0.37 4.41
N SER A 52 1.71 -0.01 4.08
CA SER A 52 0.54 -0.76 4.53
C SER A 52 0.44 -2.11 3.83
N VAL A 53 0.82 -2.17 2.55
CA VAL A 53 0.85 -3.40 1.76
C VAL A 53 1.91 -4.34 2.31
N LYS A 54 3.10 -3.80 2.62
CA LYS A 54 4.15 -4.56 3.27
C LYS A 54 3.67 -5.21 4.57
N ARG A 55 3.06 -4.43 5.46
CA ARG A 55 2.51 -4.94 6.74
C ARG A 55 1.47 -6.04 6.51
N TYR A 56 0.59 -5.86 5.53
CA TYR A 56 -0.42 -6.86 5.20
C TYR A 56 0.20 -8.20 4.78
N PHE A 57 1.17 -8.18 3.86
CA PHE A 57 1.84 -9.41 3.41
C PHE A 57 2.76 -10.02 4.47
N ASP A 58 3.47 -9.21 5.25
CA ASP A 58 4.29 -9.69 6.36
C ASP A 58 3.41 -10.41 7.42
N LEU A 59 2.14 -10.00 7.59
CA LEU A 59 1.17 -10.67 8.47
C LEU A 59 0.56 -11.93 7.82
N GLU A 60 0.29 -11.93 6.52
CA GLU A 60 -0.20 -13.12 5.80
C GLU A 60 0.85 -14.24 5.77
N ASP A 61 2.14 -13.91 5.64
CA ASP A 61 3.23 -14.89 5.60
C ASP A 61 3.50 -15.52 6.99
N ALA A 62 3.18 -14.79 8.05
CA ALA A 62 3.31 -15.25 9.43
C ALA A 62 2.13 -16.09 9.95
N ALA A 63 1.06 -16.24 9.15
CA ALA A 63 -0.19 -16.92 9.50
C ALA A 63 -0.30 -18.30 8.85
#